data_AF-A0A9E5T416-F1
#
_entry.id   AF-A0A9E5T416-F1
#
_cell.length_a   1.000
_cell.length_b   1.000
_cell.length_c   1.000
_cell.angle_alpha   90.00
_cell.angle_beta   90.00
_cell.angle_gamma   90.00
#
_symmetry.space_group_name_H-M   'P 1'
#
loop_
_entity.id
_entity.type
_entity.pdbx_description
1 polymer ?
#
loop_
_entity_poly.entity_id
_entity_poly.type
_entity_poly.pdbx_seq_one_letter_code
_entity_poly.pdbx_strand_id
1 'polypeptide(L)'
;MALMLNCGIAAGQSPEEVEEVDRKTEIPGRSPQLGWTLALGAGYFIQTKSAEPTDHPSILGGFAMWAENGSYVYGAGGNFHLMKDRLRIKAGAGYADIRYRYYGRGDGQNQLPFSVDILQEMPLYFAQGLWNVWGRWYVGLGYLGGEVDTRVKITLNNPNLPDSVRLDIGALTVPFEFDSRDHEQFPRHGWLIDGRATFYSDS
;
A
#
# COMPACT_ATOMS: atom_id res chain seq x y z
N MET A 1 -10.95 -2.61 -19.32
CA MET A 1 -10.68 -1.26 -18.76
C MET A 1 -11.59 -1.00 -17.58
N ALA A 2 -11.13 -1.25 -16.35
CA ALA A 2 -11.88 -0.99 -15.12
C ALA A 2 -11.33 0.29 -14.47
N LEU A 3 -12.18 1.30 -14.28
CA LEU A 3 -11.86 2.54 -13.57
C LEU A 3 -12.27 2.36 -12.11
N MET A 4 -11.30 2.23 -11.19
CA MET A 4 -11.57 2.37 -9.77
C MET A 4 -11.29 3.82 -9.35
N LEU A 5 -12.33 4.52 -8.89
CA LEU A 5 -12.21 5.78 -8.17
C LEU A 5 -12.21 5.47 -6.67
N ASN A 6 -11.15 5.83 -5.95
CA ASN A 6 -11.15 5.81 -4.49
C ASN A 6 -11.04 7.25 -4.01
N CYS A 7 -12.03 7.72 -3.25
CA CYS A 7 -12.13 9.10 -2.74
C CYS A 7 -12.18 9.01 -1.21
N GLY A 8 -11.15 9.50 -0.53
CA GLY A 8 -11.08 9.53 0.93
C GLY A 8 -11.32 10.94 1.48
N ILE A 9 -12.34 11.10 2.32
CA ILE A 9 -12.58 12.34 3.09
C ILE A 9 -12.09 12.08 4.52
N ALA A 10 -11.14 12.89 5.01
CA ALA A 10 -10.70 12.85 6.39
C ALA A 10 -11.16 14.13 7.13
N ALA A 11 -11.95 13.97 8.20
CA ALA A 11 -12.36 15.06 9.09
C ALA A 11 -11.44 15.07 10.34
N GLY A 12 -10.95 16.26 10.71
CA GLY A 12 -9.97 16.46 11.78
C GLY A 12 -10.52 16.22 13.19
N GLN A 13 -9.67 15.68 14.07
CA GLN A 13 -9.89 15.63 15.52
C GLN A 13 -9.01 16.68 16.21
N SER A 14 -9.55 17.32 17.25
CA SER A 14 -8.97 18.44 18.03
C SER A 14 -7.78 18.03 18.90
N PRO A 15 -6.95 18.99 19.36
CA PRO A 15 -5.55 18.75 19.68
C PRO A 15 -5.35 18.26 21.12
N GLU A 16 -4.75 17.08 21.27
CA GLU A 16 -3.90 16.78 22.42
C GLU A 16 -2.45 17.05 22.01
N GLU A 17 -1.72 17.69 22.92
CA GLU A 17 -0.32 18.05 22.86
C GLU A 17 0.54 16.79 22.72
N VAL A 18 1.11 16.54 21.53
CA VAL A 18 1.93 15.35 21.28
C VAL A 18 3.39 15.76 21.18
N GLU A 19 4.08 15.53 22.30
CA GLU A 19 5.52 15.34 22.44
C GLU A 19 6.06 14.42 21.32
N GLU A 20 7.31 14.62 20.92
CA GLU A 20 7.99 13.92 19.82
C GLU A 20 7.94 12.38 20.01
N VAL A 21 6.96 11.69 19.39
CA VAL A 21 6.80 10.23 19.49
C VAL A 21 7.30 9.55 18.22
N ASP A 22 8.44 8.86 18.36
CA ASP A 22 8.84 7.69 17.57
C ASP A 22 7.74 6.62 17.69
N ARG A 23 6.70 6.67 16.83
CA ARG A 23 5.55 5.75 16.90
C ARG A 23 5.91 4.40 16.30
N LYS A 24 6.53 3.55 17.13
CA LYS A 24 6.47 2.10 16.93
C LYS A 24 5.04 1.64 17.25
N THR A 25 4.30 1.21 16.24
CA THR A 25 2.95 0.66 16.44
C THR A 25 3.01 -0.86 16.31
N GLU A 26 2.61 -1.56 17.37
CA GLU A 26 2.49 -3.03 17.37
C GLU A 26 1.00 -3.40 17.31
N ILE A 27 0.60 -4.16 16.30
CA ILE A 27 -0.80 -4.56 16.11
C ILE A 27 -0.87 -6.09 16.08
N PRO A 28 -1.34 -6.74 17.15
CA PRO A 28 -1.64 -8.17 17.12
C PRO A 28 -2.94 -8.42 16.36
N GLY A 29 -2.97 -9.50 15.57
CA GLY A 29 -4.13 -9.94 14.82
C GLY A 29 -4.27 -11.46 14.83
N ARG A 30 -5.49 -11.96 14.60
CA ARG A 30 -5.76 -13.39 14.44
C ARG A 30 -6.71 -13.60 13.27
N SER A 31 -6.36 -14.50 12.35
CA SER A 31 -7.26 -14.92 11.27
C SER A 31 -7.24 -16.45 11.11
N PRO A 32 -8.35 -17.07 10.67
CA PRO A 32 -8.38 -18.50 10.36
C PRO A 32 -7.38 -18.92 9.26
N GLN A 33 -7.03 -18.01 8.36
CA GLN A 33 -6.18 -18.27 7.20
C GLN A 33 -4.68 -18.10 7.51
N LEU A 34 -4.32 -17.13 8.37
CA LEU A 34 -2.92 -16.80 8.68
C LEU A 34 -2.46 -17.22 10.09
N GLY A 35 -3.40 -17.57 10.98
CA GLY A 35 -3.10 -17.80 12.39
C GLY A 35 -2.90 -16.49 13.14
N TRP A 36 -2.02 -16.50 14.14
CA TRP A 36 -1.59 -15.28 14.83
C TRP A 36 -0.67 -14.45 13.93
N THR A 37 -0.88 -13.14 13.93
CA THR A 37 -0.09 -12.18 13.17
C THR A 37 0.41 -11.05 14.06
N LEU A 38 1.64 -10.63 13.85
CA LEU A 38 2.23 -9.45 14.47
C LEU A 38 2.65 -8.48 13.38
N ALA A 39 2.09 -7.28 13.37
CA ALA A 39 2.50 -6.20 12.49
C ALA A 39 3.24 -5.11 13.29
N LEU A 40 4.34 -4.62 12.71
CA LEU A 40 5.18 -3.55 13.20
C LEU A 40 5.29 -2.48 12.11
N GLY A 41 5.07 -1.22 12.49
CA GLY A 41 5.27 -0.06 11.63
C GLY A 41 6.11 1.01 12.32
N ALA A 42 6.94 1.70 11.56
CA ALA A 42 7.72 2.85 11.99
C ALA A 42 7.82 3.90 10.87
N GLY A 43 7.95 5.17 11.24
CA GLY A 43 8.05 6.28 10.30
C GLY A 43 8.92 7.41 10.84
N TYR A 44 9.64 8.07 9.93
CA TYR A 44 10.55 9.16 10.22
C TYR A 44 10.19 10.40 9.39
N PHE A 45 10.17 11.56 10.04
CA PHE A 45 9.92 12.85 9.40
C PHE A 45 11.24 13.53 9.06
N ILE A 46 11.44 13.81 7.77
CA ILE A 46 12.59 14.57 7.28
C ILE A 46 12.17 16.03 7.17
N GLN A 47 12.68 16.86 8.08
CA GLN A 47 12.55 18.31 8.02
C GLN A 47 13.72 18.91 7.23
N THR A 48 13.41 19.61 6.15
CA THR A 48 14.43 20.35 5.39
C THR A 48 14.79 21.62 6.15
N LYS A 49 16.07 21.79 6.52
CA LYS A 49 16.61 22.84 7.42
C LYS A 49 16.46 24.31 6.96
N SER A 50 15.58 24.63 6.03
CA SER A 50 15.40 26.02 5.57
C SER A 50 14.01 26.21 5.03
N ALA A 51 13.02 26.43 5.90
CA ALA A 51 11.75 26.94 5.45
C ALA A 51 10.88 27.50 6.57
N GLU A 52 10.13 28.52 6.21
CA GLU A 52 9.08 29.15 6.99
C GLU A 52 8.00 28.14 7.46
N PRO A 53 7.11 28.51 8.41
CA PRO A 53 6.12 27.63 9.05
C PRO A 53 5.09 26.94 8.12
N THR A 54 5.26 27.07 6.81
CA THR A 54 4.35 26.62 5.74
C THR A 54 4.93 25.52 4.85
N ASP A 55 6.18 25.09 5.03
CA ASP A 55 6.77 24.03 4.20
C ASP A 55 6.42 22.62 4.72
N HIS A 56 5.89 21.81 3.81
CA HIS A 56 5.37 20.48 4.07
C HIS A 56 6.53 19.50 4.35
N PRO A 57 6.52 18.76 5.48
CA PRO A 57 7.61 17.84 5.81
C PRO A 57 7.60 16.62 4.89
N SER A 58 8.79 16.12 4.54
CA SER A 58 8.93 14.84 3.85
C SER A 58 8.85 13.69 4.85
N ILE A 59 8.23 12.58 4.48
CA ILE A 59 8.03 11.43 5.38
C ILE A 59 8.60 10.18 4.73
N LEU A 60 9.30 9.37 5.50
CA LEU A 60 9.70 8.02 5.12
C LEU A 60 9.14 7.05 6.16
N GLY A 61 8.60 5.93 5.74
CA GLY A 61 8.08 4.92 6.65
C GLY A 61 8.26 3.52 6.12
N GLY A 62 8.20 2.57 7.04
CA GLY A 62 8.27 1.15 6.75
C GLY A 62 7.36 0.35 7.67
N PHE A 63 6.97 -0.82 7.20
CA PHE A 63 6.21 -1.77 7.97
C PHE A 63 6.65 -3.19 7.67
N ALA A 64 6.46 -4.08 8.63
CA ALA A 64 6.65 -5.51 8.48
C ALA A 64 5.59 -6.26 9.29
N MET A 65 5.17 -7.40 8.80
CA MET A 65 4.20 -8.28 9.43
C MET A 65 4.69 -9.71 9.30
N TRP A 66 4.54 -10.47 10.37
CA TRP A 66 4.81 -11.91 10.39
C TRP A 66 3.59 -12.65 10.89
N ALA A 67 3.33 -13.81 10.30
CA ALA A 67 2.27 -14.72 10.67
C ALA A 67 2.84 -16.06 11.12
N GLU A 68 2.13 -16.74 12.02
CA GLU A 68 2.51 -18.04 12.58
C GLU A 68 2.67 -19.12 11.50
N ASN A 69 1.88 -19.03 10.43
CA ASN A 69 1.95 -19.96 9.31
C ASN A 69 3.17 -19.74 8.37
N GLY A 70 4.08 -18.85 8.74
CA GLY A 70 5.27 -18.50 7.98
C GLY A 70 5.05 -17.45 6.89
N SER A 71 3.85 -16.87 6.79
CA SER A 71 3.61 -15.73 5.90
C SER A 71 4.28 -14.48 6.46
N TYR A 72 4.85 -13.66 5.59
CA TYR A 72 5.40 -12.37 5.98
C TYR A 72 5.16 -11.33 4.89
N VAL A 73 5.02 -10.08 5.33
CA VAL A 73 4.89 -8.93 4.46
C VAL A 73 5.82 -7.87 4.99
N TYR A 74 6.58 -7.21 4.14
CA TYR A 74 7.30 -6.01 4.54
C TYR A 74 7.33 -5.01 3.40
N GLY A 75 7.48 -3.74 3.74
CA GLY A 75 7.58 -2.70 2.74
C GLY A 75 8.02 -1.39 3.35
N ALA A 76 8.45 -0.50 2.48
CA ALA A 76 8.81 0.85 2.83
C ALA A 76 8.40 1.81 1.72
N GLY A 77 8.13 3.05 2.09
CA GLY A 77 7.79 4.10 1.16
C GLY A 77 7.93 5.46 1.78
N GLY A 78 8.02 6.47 0.93
CA GLY A 78 8.15 7.85 1.35
C GLY A 78 7.35 8.79 0.47
N ASN A 79 7.03 9.93 1.05
CA ASN A 79 6.48 11.09 0.37
C ASN A 79 7.46 12.26 0.54
N PHE A 80 7.96 12.78 -0.57
CA PHE A 80 8.95 13.85 -0.61
C PHE A 80 8.36 15.11 -1.23
N HIS A 81 8.45 16.21 -0.50
CA HIS A 81 8.03 17.52 -0.95
C HIS A 81 9.26 18.32 -1.41
N LEU A 82 9.34 18.61 -2.70
CA LEU A 82 10.47 19.28 -3.35
C LEU A 82 10.03 20.64 -3.90
N MET A 83 11.00 21.56 -4.05
CA MET A 83 10.82 22.86 -4.70
C MET A 83 9.74 23.75 -4.04
N LYS A 84 9.78 23.93 -2.71
CA LYS A 84 8.74 24.66 -1.95
C LYS A 84 7.34 24.10 -2.24
N ASP A 85 7.24 22.79 -2.15
CA ASP A 85 6.01 22.03 -2.36
C ASP A 85 5.39 22.18 -3.77
N ARG A 86 6.17 22.49 -4.80
CA ARG A 86 5.68 22.48 -6.20
C ARG A 86 5.73 21.10 -6.84
N LEU A 87 6.57 20.21 -6.32
CA LEU A 87 6.72 18.84 -6.78
C LEU A 87 6.64 17.90 -5.58
N ARG A 88 5.66 16.99 -5.60
CA ARG A 88 5.49 15.94 -4.59
C ARG A 88 5.84 14.59 -5.21
N ILE A 89 6.72 13.82 -4.60
CA ILE A 89 7.11 12.49 -5.07
C ILE A 89 6.72 11.45 -4.03
N LYS A 90 5.83 10.52 -4.39
CA LYS A 90 5.45 9.38 -3.55
C LYS A 90 6.02 8.11 -4.18
N ALA A 91 6.82 7.37 -3.44
CA ALA A 91 7.38 6.11 -3.94
C ALA A 91 7.50 5.08 -2.81
N GLY A 92 7.41 3.82 -3.16
CA GLY A 92 7.55 2.73 -2.20
C GLY A 92 7.66 1.38 -2.87
N ALA A 93 8.11 0.40 -2.10
CA ALA A 93 8.19 -0.99 -2.51
C ALA A 93 7.88 -1.89 -1.32
N GLY A 94 7.34 -3.07 -1.61
CA GLY A 94 7.03 -4.07 -0.63
C GLY A 94 7.10 -5.46 -1.23
N TYR A 95 7.14 -6.44 -0.34
CA TYR A 95 7.18 -7.83 -0.65
C TYR A 95 6.23 -8.57 0.29
N ALA A 96 5.43 -9.48 -0.25
CA ALA A 96 4.61 -10.38 0.53
C ALA A 96 4.88 -11.84 0.10
N ASP A 97 5.11 -12.72 1.06
CA ASP A 97 5.02 -14.17 0.92
C ASP A 97 3.84 -14.60 1.78
N ILE A 98 2.76 -15.02 1.13
CA ILE A 98 1.54 -15.44 1.79
C ILE A 98 1.34 -16.93 1.55
N ARG A 99 1.22 -17.66 2.66
CA ARG A 99 0.97 -19.09 2.69
C ARG A 99 -0.43 -19.28 3.21
N TYR A 100 -1.32 -19.88 2.43
CA TYR A 100 -2.65 -20.16 2.93
C TYR A 100 -3.15 -21.50 2.42
N ARG A 101 -3.94 -22.13 3.27
CA ARG A 101 -4.55 -23.41 2.98
C ARG A 101 -5.97 -23.18 2.51
N TYR A 102 -6.24 -23.44 1.25
CA TYR A 102 -7.55 -23.29 0.65
C TYR A 102 -8.36 -24.58 0.82
N TYR A 103 -9.57 -24.45 1.38
CA TYR A 103 -10.46 -25.57 1.71
C TYR A 103 -11.68 -25.70 0.76
N GLY A 104 -11.72 -24.95 -0.35
CA GLY A 104 -12.86 -24.97 -1.28
C GLY A 104 -14.02 -24.05 -0.89
N ARG A 105 -14.79 -23.61 -1.89
CA ARG A 105 -16.05 -22.86 -1.70
C ARG A 105 -17.19 -23.89 -1.67
N GLY A 106 -17.75 -24.14 -0.49
CA GLY A 106 -18.76 -25.18 -0.30
C GLY A 106 -20.11 -24.83 -0.92
N ASP A 107 -20.46 -25.47 -2.04
CA ASP A 107 -21.80 -25.54 -2.63
C ASP A 107 -22.29 -27.00 -2.68
N GLY A 108 -22.28 -27.71 -1.55
CA GLY A 108 -22.97 -29.01 -1.39
C GLY A 108 -22.48 -30.21 -2.22
N GLN A 109 -21.72 -30.00 -3.30
CA GLN A 109 -21.17 -31.05 -4.18
C GLN A 109 -19.66 -30.94 -4.41
N ASN A 110 -19.01 -29.86 -3.97
CA ASN A 110 -17.59 -29.59 -4.21
C ASN A 110 -16.77 -29.43 -2.91
N GLN A 111 -17.00 -30.31 -1.92
CA GLN A 111 -16.02 -30.48 -0.84
C GLN A 111 -14.83 -31.24 -1.42
N LEU A 112 -13.76 -30.53 -1.77
CA LEU A 112 -12.48 -31.18 -2.08
C LEU A 112 -12.06 -31.96 -0.82
N PRO A 113 -11.77 -33.28 -0.91
CA PRO A 113 -11.34 -34.07 0.24
C PRO A 113 -9.92 -33.74 0.71
N PHE A 114 -9.25 -32.78 0.07
CA PHE A 114 -7.89 -32.35 0.32
C PHE A 114 -7.81 -30.83 0.39
N SER A 115 -6.96 -30.35 1.29
CA SER A 115 -6.60 -28.95 1.37
C SER A 115 -5.53 -28.62 0.34
N VAL A 116 -5.67 -27.51 -0.38
CA VAL A 116 -4.67 -27.04 -1.33
C VAL A 116 -3.81 -25.98 -0.64
N ASP A 117 -2.52 -26.25 -0.48
CA ASP A 117 -1.57 -25.26 0.04
C ASP A 117 -1.16 -24.35 -1.13
N ILE A 118 -1.47 -23.06 -1.00
CA ILE A 118 -1.13 -22.02 -1.97
C ILE A 118 -0.04 -21.15 -1.36
N LEU A 119 1.04 -20.99 -2.11
CA LEU A 119 2.15 -20.10 -1.81
C LEU A 119 2.14 -18.96 -2.82
N GLN A 120 2.02 -17.73 -2.34
CA GLN A 120 1.90 -16.56 -3.20
C GLN A 120 2.98 -15.54 -2.85
N GLU A 121 3.86 -15.26 -3.81
CA GLU A 121 4.93 -14.27 -3.69
C GLU A 121 4.55 -13.02 -4.49
N MET A 122 4.65 -11.86 -3.85
CA MET A 122 4.18 -10.60 -4.41
C MET A 122 5.16 -9.44 -4.13
N PRO A 123 6.23 -9.28 -4.93
CA PRO A 123 6.92 -8.00 -5.02
C PRO A 123 6.02 -6.94 -5.67
N LEU A 124 5.84 -5.81 -4.99
CA LEU A 124 5.10 -4.65 -5.49
C LEU A 124 5.94 -3.40 -5.31
N TYR A 125 5.89 -2.49 -6.29
CA TYR A 125 6.55 -1.19 -6.22
C TYR A 125 5.69 -0.13 -6.89
N PHE A 126 5.77 1.09 -6.40
CA PHE A 126 5.08 2.21 -7.01
C PHE A 126 5.94 3.46 -6.92
N ALA A 127 5.79 4.33 -7.91
CA ALA A 127 6.38 5.65 -7.91
C ALA A 127 5.46 6.61 -8.64
N GLN A 128 5.26 7.81 -8.08
CA GLN A 128 4.46 8.84 -8.70
C GLN A 128 4.99 10.22 -8.35
N GLY A 129 4.91 11.13 -9.30
CA GLY A 129 5.24 12.55 -9.13
C GLY A 129 4.01 13.40 -9.40
N LEU A 130 3.70 14.32 -8.50
CA LEU A 130 2.61 15.28 -8.61
C LEU A 130 3.20 16.68 -8.72
N TRP A 131 2.78 17.42 -9.73
CA TRP A 131 3.21 18.80 -9.96
C TRP A 131 2.09 19.77 -9.64
N ASN A 132 2.40 20.88 -8.97
CA ASN A 132 1.46 21.97 -8.73
C ASN A 132 1.14 22.70 -10.04
N VAL A 133 -0.05 22.46 -10.58
CA VAL A 133 -0.47 23.00 -11.88
C VAL A 133 -1.17 24.35 -11.74
N TRP A 134 -1.97 24.53 -10.70
CA TRP A 134 -2.68 25.80 -10.47
C TRP A 134 -3.14 25.95 -9.02
N GLY A 135 -2.64 26.99 -8.34
CA GLY A 135 -3.06 27.31 -6.98
C GLY A 135 -2.74 26.15 -6.04
N ARG A 136 -3.77 25.44 -5.59
CA ARG A 136 -3.68 24.28 -4.69
C ARG A 136 -3.95 22.94 -5.38
N TRP A 137 -4.02 22.94 -6.72
CA TRP A 137 -4.20 21.74 -7.53
C TRP A 137 -2.86 21.14 -7.92
N TYR A 138 -2.75 19.84 -7.67
CA TYR A 138 -1.64 19.00 -8.05
C TYR A 138 -2.14 17.94 -9.01
N VAL A 139 -1.42 17.74 -10.11
CA VAL A 139 -1.69 16.67 -11.07
C VAL A 139 -0.38 16.01 -11.39
N GLY A 140 -0.40 14.69 -11.52
CA GLY A 140 0.80 13.91 -11.64
C GLY A 140 0.70 12.74 -12.59
N LEU A 141 1.81 12.03 -12.65
CA LEU A 141 1.94 10.76 -13.33
C LEU A 141 2.67 9.79 -12.41
N GLY A 142 2.30 8.53 -12.47
CA GLY A 142 2.98 7.47 -11.76
C GLY A 142 2.84 6.12 -12.42
N TYR A 143 3.49 5.16 -11.80
CA TYR A 143 3.52 3.78 -12.20
C TYR A 143 3.39 2.88 -10.97
N LEU A 144 2.56 1.86 -11.09
CA LEU A 144 2.46 0.74 -10.18
C LEU A 144 2.94 -0.49 -10.92
N GLY A 145 3.92 -1.19 -10.36
CA GLY A 145 4.47 -2.40 -10.91
C GLY A 145 4.55 -3.51 -9.88
N GLY A 146 4.53 -4.75 -10.34
CA GLY A 146 4.77 -5.89 -9.48
C GLY A 146 4.56 -7.20 -10.21
N GLU A 147 4.93 -8.28 -9.54
CA GLU A 147 4.72 -9.64 -10.02
C GLU A 147 4.01 -10.41 -8.92
N VAL A 148 3.13 -11.32 -9.30
CA VAL A 148 2.47 -12.25 -8.39
C VAL A 148 2.75 -13.65 -8.89
N ASP A 149 3.61 -14.39 -8.20
CA ASP A 149 3.85 -15.80 -8.46
C ASP A 149 3.01 -16.64 -7.51
N THR A 150 2.08 -17.42 -8.06
CA THR A 150 1.19 -18.31 -7.30
C THR A 150 1.57 -19.75 -7.57
N ARG A 151 2.07 -20.43 -6.54
CA ARG A 151 2.45 -21.85 -6.58
C ARG A 151 1.41 -22.67 -5.85
N VAL A 152 0.84 -23.65 -6.55
CA VAL A 152 -0.21 -24.51 -6.01
C VAL A 152 0.39 -25.87 -5.72
N LYS A 153 0.52 -26.23 -4.44
CA LYS A 153 1.00 -27.56 -4.06
C LYS A 153 -0.19 -28.50 -3.95
N ILE A 154 -0.53 -29.17 -5.05
CA ILE A 154 -1.58 -30.19 -5.08
C ILE A 154 -0.94 -31.56 -4.91
N THR A 155 -1.45 -32.38 -3.97
CA THR A 155 -1.05 -33.80 -3.81
C THR A 155 -1.67 -34.69 -4.90
N LEU A 156 -1.93 -34.17 -6.10
CA LEU A 156 -2.28 -34.96 -7.28
C LEU A 156 -1.13 -34.85 -8.26
N ASN A 157 -0.44 -35.96 -8.50
CA ASN A 157 0.62 -36.06 -9.49
C ASN A 157 -0.02 -36.04 -10.90
N ASN A 158 -0.40 -34.86 -11.38
CA ASN A 158 -0.96 -34.65 -12.71
C ASN A 158 0.03 -33.84 -13.57
N PRO A 159 0.66 -34.44 -14.58
CA PRO A 159 1.67 -33.77 -15.40
C PRO A 159 1.14 -32.63 -16.28
N ASN A 160 -0.19 -32.41 -16.32
CA ASN A 160 -0.81 -31.37 -17.15
C ASN A 160 -1.13 -30.07 -16.40
N LEU A 161 -0.91 -30.00 -15.07
CA LEU A 161 -1.09 -28.76 -14.32
C LEU A 161 0.24 -28.00 -14.23
N PRO A 162 0.27 -26.69 -14.53
CA PRO A 162 1.47 -25.91 -14.35
C PRO A 162 1.82 -25.80 -12.86
N ASP A 163 3.11 -25.92 -12.54
CA ASP A 163 3.62 -25.85 -11.16
C ASP A 163 3.46 -24.45 -10.54
N SER A 164 3.37 -23.40 -11.38
CA SER A 164 3.13 -22.02 -10.96
C SER A 164 2.36 -21.21 -11.98
N VAL A 165 1.67 -20.17 -11.49
CA VAL A 165 0.96 -19.17 -12.30
C VAL A 165 1.53 -17.80 -11.94
N ARG A 166 2.14 -17.14 -12.92
CA ARG A 166 2.68 -15.78 -12.80
C ARG A 166 1.68 -14.78 -13.35
N LEU A 167 1.48 -13.69 -12.61
CA LEU A 167 0.71 -12.53 -13.04
C LEU A 167 1.59 -11.28 -12.93
N ASP A 168 1.83 -10.64 -14.06
CA ASP A 168 2.52 -9.35 -14.11
C ASP A 168 1.52 -8.22 -13.92
N ILE A 169 1.80 -7.33 -12.97
CA ILE A 169 0.99 -6.15 -12.70
C ILE A 169 1.79 -4.94 -13.21
N GLY A 170 1.28 -4.30 -14.25
CA GLY A 170 1.75 -3.00 -14.71
C GLY A 170 0.57 -2.05 -14.78
N ALA A 171 0.70 -0.86 -14.20
CA ALA A 171 -0.35 0.15 -14.32
C ALA A 171 0.20 1.56 -14.34
N LEU A 172 -0.26 2.34 -15.31
CA LEU A 172 -0.03 3.78 -15.34
C LEU A 172 -1.04 4.45 -14.39
N THR A 173 -0.57 5.40 -13.59
CA THR A 173 -1.42 6.14 -12.66
C THR A 173 -1.41 7.63 -12.97
N VAL A 174 -2.57 8.26 -12.86
CA VAL A 174 -2.75 9.71 -12.97
C VAL A 174 -3.34 10.18 -11.63
N PRO A 175 -2.48 10.52 -10.66
CA PRO A 175 -2.92 11.12 -9.40
C PRO A 175 -3.30 12.59 -9.59
N PHE A 176 -4.31 13.02 -8.84
CA PHE A 176 -4.69 14.42 -8.71
C PHE A 176 -5.03 14.71 -7.25
N GLU A 177 -4.65 15.89 -6.78
CA GLU A 177 -4.79 16.28 -5.39
C GLU A 177 -5.17 17.76 -5.31
N PHE A 178 -6.13 18.08 -4.46
CA PHE A 178 -6.41 19.45 -4.04
C PHE A 178 -6.23 19.53 -2.54
N ASP A 179 -5.24 20.29 -2.09
CA ASP A 179 -4.95 20.44 -0.67
C ASP A 179 -5.08 21.90 -0.22
N SER A 180 -6.15 22.19 0.51
CA SER A 180 -6.38 23.49 1.15
C SER A 180 -6.14 23.49 2.65
N ARG A 181 -5.61 22.39 3.20
CA ARG A 181 -5.34 22.26 4.63
C ARG A 181 -4.19 23.17 5.07
N ASP A 182 -4.21 23.55 6.33
CA ASP A 182 -3.11 24.26 6.99
C ASP A 182 -1.96 23.31 7.38
N HIS A 183 -2.28 22.04 7.64
CA HIS A 183 -1.32 21.00 7.99
C HIS A 183 -1.80 19.63 7.50
N GLU A 184 -0.91 18.79 6.96
CA GLU A 184 -1.32 17.50 6.36
C GLU A 184 -1.70 16.43 7.39
N GLN A 185 -0.96 16.36 8.50
CA GLN A 185 -1.10 15.35 9.56
C GLN A 185 -2.13 15.77 10.60
N PHE A 186 -2.20 17.06 10.90
CA PHE A 186 -3.08 17.63 11.94
C PHE A 186 -3.86 18.84 11.41
N PRO A 187 -4.73 18.65 10.40
CA PRO A 187 -5.47 19.74 9.81
C PRO A 187 -6.44 20.34 10.82
N ARG A 188 -6.36 21.66 11.00
CA ARG A 188 -7.32 22.42 11.82
C ARG A 188 -8.36 23.10 10.95
N HIS A 189 -7.99 23.46 9.72
CA HIS A 189 -8.86 24.09 8.74
C HIS A 189 -8.50 23.62 7.33
N GLY A 190 -9.45 23.70 6.39
CA GLY A 190 -9.24 23.34 4.99
C GLY A 190 -9.62 21.89 4.66
N TRP A 191 -9.59 21.58 3.38
CA TRP A 191 -10.14 20.36 2.76
C TRP A 191 -9.04 19.67 1.94
N LEU A 192 -8.99 18.34 2.01
CA LEU A 192 -8.20 17.50 1.11
C LEU A 192 -9.13 16.75 0.17
N ILE A 193 -8.82 16.80 -1.12
CA ILE A 193 -9.36 15.89 -2.12
C ILE A 193 -8.17 15.14 -2.70
N ASP A 194 -8.14 13.83 -2.54
CA ASP A 194 -7.15 12.94 -3.15
C ASP A 194 -7.87 11.93 -4.05
N GLY A 195 -7.36 11.77 -5.25
CA GLY A 195 -7.89 10.84 -6.23
C GLY A 195 -6.82 10.38 -7.21
N ARG A 196 -7.06 9.22 -7.81
CA ARG A 196 -6.16 8.63 -8.79
C ARG A 196 -6.95 7.82 -9.81
N ALA A 197 -6.63 8.02 -11.07
CA ALA A 197 -7.01 7.09 -12.13
C ALA A 197 -5.86 6.10 -12.36
N THR A 198 -6.18 4.81 -12.49
CA THR A 198 -5.19 3.75 -12.71
C THR A 198 -5.59 2.95 -13.95
N PHE A 199 -4.64 2.79 -14.86
CA PHE A 199 -4.81 2.09 -16.12
C PHE A 199 -3.89 0.86 -16.11
N TYR A 200 -4.47 -0.31 -15.90
CA TYR A 200 -3.75 -1.58 -15.92
C TYR A 200 -3.43 -1.98 -17.35
N SER A 201 -2.21 -2.48 -17.56
CA SER A 201 -1.85 -3.21 -18.77
C SER A 201 -2.56 -4.56 -18.75
N ASP A 202 -2.98 -5.04 -19.92
CA ASP A 202 -3.41 -6.42 -20.05
C ASP A 202 -2.19 -7.34 -19.83
N SER A 203 -2.34 -8.32 -18.94
CA SER A 203 -1.40 -9.41 -18.70
C SER A 203 -2.10 -10.76 -18.78
#